data_AF-A0A7C4RRU0-F1
#
_entry.id   AF-A0A7C4RRU0-F1
#
_cell.length_a   1.000
_cell.length_b   1.000
_cell.length_c   1.000
_cell.angle_alpha   90.00
_cell.angle_beta   90.00
_cell.angle_gamma   90.00
#
_symmetry.space_group_name_H-M   'P 1'
#
loop_
_entity.id
_entity.type
_entity.pdbx_description
1 polymer ?
#
loop_
_entity_poly.entity_id
_entity_poly.type
_entity_poly.pdbx_seq_one_letter_code
_entity_poly.pdbx_strand_id
1 'polypeptide(L)'
;MDFKKHVAKKIHEITALSLKDIESLIEIPPDNKLGDYAFPCFILSKKLKQSPSNIAISLKDELTKKNIEENHKYFDLIVNNGPYVNFFVNKTFFIESVLKEIVLKKMDFGKKEKNNEIVLIESPGPNTNKPLHLGHLRNILLGQCLANILKINGYTVFIVNIVNDRGVHICKSMLAYQKLGNNDSPEVSGLKPDHFVGKYYVKYSELEKSDPSVEEEIREMLRKWEANDEEVLNLWRKMNNWALQGFYETYKKLDFIIDKEYYESEIYLKGKEIINEGLKKGLFKEDETGIIVDLEHLGLGKKVLLRKDGTSVYITQDIYLAFKR
;
A
#
# COMPACT_ATOMS: atom_id res chain seq x y z
N MET A 1 -6.88 26.98 5.70
CA MET A 1 -7.18 27.99 4.65
C MET A 1 -6.09 27.93 3.59
N ASP A 2 -6.42 27.98 2.31
CA ASP A 2 -5.46 27.78 1.22
C ASP A 2 -5.09 29.12 0.54
N PHE A 3 -3.90 29.63 0.84
CA PHE A 3 -3.40 30.90 0.30
C PHE A 3 -3.08 30.80 -1.20
N LYS A 4 -2.73 29.62 -1.70
CA LYS A 4 -2.52 29.36 -3.12
C LYS A 4 -3.80 29.64 -3.92
N LYS A 5 -4.96 29.23 -3.37
CA LYS A 5 -6.28 29.54 -3.97
C LYS A 5 -6.59 31.04 -3.98
N HIS A 6 -6.15 31.78 -2.95
CA HIS A 6 -6.34 33.23 -2.91
C HIS A 6 -5.48 33.94 -3.95
N VAL A 7 -4.21 33.54 -4.10
CA VAL A 7 -3.34 34.00 -5.19
C VAL A 7 -3.98 33.71 -6.55
N ALA A 8 -4.46 32.48 -6.75
CA ALA A 8 -5.08 32.08 -8.01
C ALA A 8 -6.33 32.90 -8.34
N LYS A 9 -7.20 33.15 -7.34
CA LYS A 9 -8.39 34.00 -7.48
C LYS A 9 -8.04 35.43 -7.90
N LYS A 10 -7.04 36.03 -7.25
CA LYS A 10 -6.60 37.39 -7.57
C LYS A 10 -6.05 37.50 -8.99
N ILE A 11 -5.27 36.52 -9.44
CA ILE A 11 -4.75 36.49 -10.80
C ILE A 11 -5.87 36.24 -11.81
N HIS A 12 -6.85 35.39 -11.49
CA HIS A 12 -8.01 35.12 -12.32
C HIS A 12 -8.88 36.37 -12.54
N GLU A 13 -9.03 37.24 -11.54
CA GLU A 13 -9.78 38.50 -11.65
C GLU A 13 -9.14 39.50 -12.64
N ILE A 14 -7.86 39.33 -12.96
CA ILE A 14 -7.08 40.23 -13.83
C ILE A 14 -6.75 39.57 -15.17
N THR A 15 -6.72 38.24 -15.23
CA THR A 15 -6.29 37.47 -16.40
C THR A 15 -7.41 36.56 -16.90
N ALA A 16 -7.46 36.34 -18.21
CA ALA A 16 -8.41 35.39 -18.81
C ALA A 16 -7.95 33.91 -18.71
N LEU A 17 -7.26 33.52 -17.64
CA LEU A 17 -6.86 32.13 -17.35
C LEU A 17 -7.87 31.49 -16.40
N SER A 18 -8.05 30.17 -16.45
CA SER A 18 -8.90 29.49 -15.47
C SER A 18 -8.22 29.39 -14.10
N LEU A 19 -9.00 29.34 -13.01
CA LEU A 19 -8.47 29.14 -11.65
C LEU A 19 -7.58 27.90 -11.55
N LYS A 20 -8.01 26.80 -12.18
CA LYS A 20 -7.28 25.53 -12.16
C LYS A 20 -5.91 25.63 -12.83
N ASP A 21 -5.84 26.32 -13.97
CA ASP A 21 -4.58 26.53 -14.67
C ASP A 21 -3.63 27.39 -13.82
N ILE A 22 -4.13 28.48 -13.24
CA ILE A 22 -3.32 29.35 -12.38
C ILE A 22 -2.82 28.59 -11.15
N GLU A 23 -3.68 27.83 -10.47
CA GLU A 23 -3.28 27.00 -9.33
C GLU A 23 -2.18 26.00 -9.70
N SER A 24 -2.21 25.42 -10.90
CA SER A 24 -1.15 24.50 -11.35
C SER A 24 0.19 25.21 -11.61
N LEU A 25 0.15 26.51 -11.93
CA LEU A 25 1.32 27.32 -12.28
C LEU A 25 1.94 28.08 -11.10
N ILE A 26 1.21 28.25 -9.99
CA ILE A 26 1.79 28.88 -8.80
C ILE A 26 2.86 27.97 -8.19
N GLU A 27 4.05 28.53 -8.07
CA GLU A 27 5.25 27.87 -7.55
C GLU A 27 5.54 28.32 -6.12
N ILE A 28 6.28 27.49 -5.37
CA ILE A 28 6.91 27.87 -4.11
C ILE A 28 8.37 28.21 -4.44
N PRO A 29 8.82 29.47 -4.25
CA PRO A 29 10.20 29.85 -4.56
C PRO A 29 11.23 29.04 -3.76
N PRO A 30 12.44 28.80 -4.31
CA PRO A 30 13.47 28.04 -3.63
C PRO A 30 14.14 28.79 -2.47
N ASP A 31 14.01 30.13 -2.43
CA ASP A 31 14.51 30.98 -1.35
C ASP A 31 13.35 31.83 -0.81
N ASN A 32 13.14 31.81 0.50
CA ASN A 32 12.08 32.56 1.20
C ASN A 32 12.20 34.09 1.01
N LYS A 33 13.38 34.61 0.63
CA LYS A 33 13.56 36.03 0.27
C LYS A 33 12.83 36.40 -1.02
N LEU A 34 12.45 35.41 -1.82
CA LEU A 34 11.69 35.58 -3.06
C LEU A 34 10.18 35.50 -2.84
N GLY A 35 9.69 35.33 -1.60
CA GLY A 35 8.26 35.24 -1.29
C GLY A 35 7.80 33.81 -1.00
N ASP A 36 6.55 33.69 -0.57
CA ASP A 36 5.93 32.41 -0.21
C ASP A 36 5.28 31.71 -1.43
N TYR A 37 4.84 32.51 -2.41
CA TYR A 37 4.32 32.03 -3.70
C TYR A 37 4.84 32.88 -4.84
N ALA A 38 5.06 32.27 -6.00
CA ALA A 38 5.43 32.97 -7.23
C ALA A 38 4.54 32.53 -8.40
N PHE A 39 4.18 33.49 -9.24
CA PHE A 39 3.45 33.24 -10.48
C PHE A 39 4.32 33.57 -11.70
N PRO A 40 4.62 32.58 -12.56
CA PRO A 40 5.40 32.78 -13.77
C PRO A 40 4.61 33.51 -14.87
N CYS A 41 5.07 34.68 -15.30
CA CYS A 41 4.38 35.46 -16.34
C CYS A 41 4.77 35.07 -17.78
N PHE A 42 5.75 34.19 -17.98
CA PHE A 42 6.15 33.75 -19.32
C PHE A 42 5.02 33.03 -20.08
N ILE A 43 4.13 32.35 -19.37
CA ILE A 43 2.95 31.68 -19.95
C ILE A 43 1.96 32.67 -20.57
N LEU A 44 1.95 33.93 -20.10
CA LEU A 44 1.11 35.00 -20.64
C LEU A 44 1.73 35.73 -21.83
N SER A 45 3.05 35.58 -22.05
CA SER A 45 3.79 36.37 -23.05
C SER A 45 3.27 36.18 -24.48
N LYS A 46 2.98 34.94 -24.90
CA LYS A 46 2.40 34.66 -26.22
C LYS A 46 1.02 35.27 -26.41
N LYS A 47 0.19 35.27 -25.36
CA LYS A 47 -1.20 35.76 -25.40
C LYS A 47 -1.26 37.28 -25.39
N LEU A 48 -0.44 37.92 -24.55
CA LEU A 48 -0.41 39.37 -24.36
C LEU A 48 0.54 40.10 -25.32
N LYS A 49 1.38 39.37 -26.08
CA LYS A 49 2.39 39.92 -27.00
C LYS A 49 3.31 40.96 -26.32
N GLN A 50 3.66 40.69 -25.06
CA GLN A 50 4.52 41.53 -24.23
C GLN A 50 5.63 40.69 -23.60
N SER A 51 6.74 41.34 -23.22
CA SER A 51 7.82 40.64 -22.51
C SER A 51 7.32 40.16 -21.14
N PRO A 52 7.73 38.97 -20.67
CA PRO A 52 7.30 38.43 -19.37
C PRO A 52 7.54 39.40 -18.20
N SER A 53 8.65 40.14 -18.21
CA SER A 53 8.96 41.13 -17.17
C SER A 53 7.99 42.31 -17.17
N ASN A 54 7.59 42.81 -18.35
CA ASN A 54 6.59 43.89 -18.44
C ASN A 54 5.22 43.39 -17.96
N ILE A 55 4.85 42.15 -18.30
CA ILE A 55 3.62 41.53 -17.81
C ILE A 55 3.64 41.42 -16.29
N ALA A 56 4.75 40.97 -15.69
CA ALA A 56 4.88 40.87 -14.25
C ALA A 56 4.72 42.23 -13.54
N ILE A 57 5.33 43.30 -14.10
CA ILE A 57 5.16 44.66 -13.59
C ILE A 57 3.68 45.09 -13.66
N SER A 58 3.06 44.98 -14.84
CA SER A 58 1.66 45.37 -15.02
C SER A 58 0.70 44.57 -14.14
N LEU A 59 0.92 43.26 -14.02
CA LEU A 59 0.11 42.38 -13.19
C LEU A 59 0.25 42.72 -11.70
N LYS A 60 1.48 42.92 -11.21
CA LYS A 60 1.73 43.38 -9.83
C LYS A 60 1.02 44.72 -9.58
N ASP A 61 1.12 45.68 -10.49
CA ASP A 61 0.50 47.00 -10.30
C ASP A 61 -1.03 46.90 -10.26
N GLU A 62 -1.66 46.13 -11.16
CA GLU A 62 -3.11 45.86 -11.14
C GLU A 62 -3.54 45.15 -9.85
N LEU A 63 -2.78 44.14 -9.42
CA LEU A 63 -3.02 43.42 -8.17
C LEU A 63 -2.99 44.38 -6.98
N THR A 64 -2.01 45.29 -6.90
CA THR A 64 -1.90 46.24 -5.79
C THR A 64 -2.93 47.37 -5.81
N LYS A 65 -3.52 47.70 -6.97
CA LYS A 65 -4.54 48.76 -7.09
C LYS A 65 -5.96 48.29 -6.77
N LYS A 66 -6.30 47.04 -7.10
CA LYS A 66 -7.63 46.48 -6.86
C LYS A 66 -7.70 45.79 -5.50
N ASN A 67 -8.82 45.95 -4.80
CA ASN A 67 -9.13 45.20 -3.56
C ASN A 67 -8.03 45.33 -2.48
N ILE A 68 -7.54 46.57 -2.28
CA ILE A 68 -6.43 46.93 -1.37
C ILE A 68 -6.61 46.34 0.03
N GLU A 69 -7.78 46.53 0.64
CA GLU A 69 -8.07 46.03 1.99
C GLU A 69 -7.97 44.50 2.09
N GLU A 70 -8.50 43.79 1.10
CA GLU A 70 -8.39 42.33 1.05
C GLU A 70 -6.94 41.90 0.82
N ASN A 71 -6.19 42.59 -0.04
CA ASN A 71 -4.79 42.25 -0.28
C ASN A 71 -3.94 42.41 0.98
N HIS A 72 -4.10 43.50 1.73
CA HIS A 72 -3.36 43.70 3.00
C HIS A 72 -3.71 42.66 4.07
N LYS A 73 -4.92 42.09 4.02
CA LYS A 73 -5.30 40.98 4.90
C LYS A 73 -4.51 39.71 4.58
N TYR A 74 -4.34 39.37 3.30
CA TYR A 74 -3.71 38.10 2.90
C TYR A 74 -2.21 38.19 2.62
N PHE A 75 -1.70 39.36 2.23
CA PHE A 75 -0.34 39.55 1.76
C PHE A 75 0.30 40.79 2.41
N ASP A 76 1.51 40.63 2.94
CA ASP A 76 2.33 41.75 3.42
C ASP A 76 2.94 42.52 2.24
N LEU A 77 3.29 41.80 1.16
CA LEU A 77 3.97 42.38 0.01
C LEU A 77 3.67 41.60 -1.27
N ILE A 78 3.44 42.32 -2.37
CA ILE A 78 3.37 41.77 -3.72
C ILE A 78 4.37 42.53 -4.58
N VAL A 79 5.36 41.83 -5.13
CA VAL A 79 6.45 42.42 -5.93
C VAL A 79 6.66 41.64 -7.22
N ASN A 80 7.12 42.34 -8.24
CA ASN A 80 7.67 41.67 -9.42
C ASN A 80 9.14 41.34 -9.17
N ASN A 81 9.58 40.16 -9.61
CA ASN A 81 10.99 39.81 -9.66
C ASN A 81 11.30 39.20 -11.02
N GLY A 82 11.88 40.00 -11.91
CA GLY A 82 12.07 39.61 -13.32
C GLY A 82 10.72 39.21 -13.96
N PRO A 83 10.59 37.99 -14.52
CA PRO A 83 9.39 37.52 -15.17
C PRO A 83 8.34 36.90 -14.22
N TYR A 84 8.46 37.11 -12.91
CA TYR A 84 7.56 36.56 -11.89
C TYR A 84 6.85 37.65 -11.11
N VAL A 85 5.63 37.34 -10.64
CA VAL A 85 4.96 38.07 -9.56
C VAL A 85 5.03 37.23 -8.30
N ASN A 86 5.67 37.77 -7.27
CA ASN A 86 5.94 37.11 -6.01
C ASN A 86 5.05 37.68 -4.91
N PHE A 87 4.52 36.79 -4.08
CA PHE A 87 3.57 37.08 -3.02
C PHE A 87 4.20 36.70 -1.69
N PHE A 88 4.24 37.66 -0.76
CA PHE A 88 4.61 37.46 0.63
C PHE A 88 3.33 37.46 1.45
N VAL A 89 3.02 36.33 2.08
CA VAL A 89 1.82 36.14 2.87
C VAL A 89 1.89 36.98 4.13
N ASN A 90 0.75 37.57 4.53
CA ASN A 90 0.62 38.22 5.83
C ASN A 90 0.80 37.18 6.94
N LYS A 91 1.98 37.20 7.58
CA LYS A 91 2.37 36.16 8.54
C LYS A 91 1.48 36.15 9.78
N THR A 92 1.09 37.33 10.27
CA THR A 92 0.19 37.46 11.42
C THR A 92 -1.15 36.81 11.11
N PHE A 93 -1.75 37.17 9.98
CA PHE A 93 -3.03 36.61 9.56
C PHE A 93 -2.95 35.11 9.26
N PHE A 94 -1.86 34.63 8.64
CA PHE A 94 -1.60 33.22 8.39
C PHE A 94 -1.52 32.43 9.71
N ILE A 95 -0.67 32.86 10.65
CA ILE A 95 -0.47 32.19 11.93
C ILE A 95 -1.78 32.14 12.70
N GLU A 96 -2.50 33.27 12.83
CA GLU A 96 -3.78 33.29 13.53
C GLU A 96 -4.80 32.35 12.88
N SER A 97 -4.90 32.34 11.54
CA SER A 97 -5.85 31.49 10.83
C SER A 97 -5.53 30.02 11.01
N VAL A 98 -4.25 29.64 10.92
CA VAL A 98 -3.79 28.26 11.11
C VAL A 98 -3.99 27.80 12.55
N LEU A 99 -3.62 28.63 13.54
CA LEU A 99 -3.82 28.28 14.95
C LEU A 99 -5.30 28.12 15.30
N LYS A 100 -6.17 29.03 14.81
CA LYS A 100 -7.63 28.89 14.95
C LYS A 100 -8.11 27.57 14.33
N GLU A 101 -7.64 27.24 13.13
CA GLU A 101 -8.01 25.99 12.44
C GLU A 101 -7.52 24.75 13.20
N ILE A 102 -6.30 24.76 13.74
CA ILE A 102 -5.74 23.66 14.56
C ILE A 102 -6.58 23.46 15.83
N VAL A 103 -6.92 24.54 16.54
CA VAL A 103 -7.72 24.46 17.77
C VAL A 103 -9.13 23.95 17.50
N LEU A 104 -9.75 24.39 16.39
CA LEU A 104 -11.09 23.97 15.99
C LEU A 104 -11.13 22.51 15.51
N LYS A 105 -10.18 22.11 14.65
CA LYS A 105 -10.17 20.78 14.02
C LYS A 105 -9.47 19.69 14.84
N LYS A 106 -8.54 20.06 15.73
CA LYS A 106 -7.77 19.13 16.58
C LYS A 106 -7.13 18.00 15.74
N MET A 107 -7.51 16.75 16.00
CA MET A 107 -7.02 15.56 15.29
C MET A 107 -7.42 15.52 13.81
N ASP A 108 -8.44 16.28 13.40
CA ASP A 108 -8.86 16.40 12.00
C ASP A 108 -8.16 17.56 11.27
N PHE A 109 -7.20 18.24 11.90
CA PHE A 109 -6.38 19.24 11.19
C PHE A 109 -5.63 18.59 10.02
N GLY A 110 -5.71 19.20 8.83
CA GLY A 110 -5.13 18.63 7.61
C GLY A 110 -5.93 17.48 6.97
N LYS A 111 -7.03 17.04 7.60
CA LYS A 111 -7.93 16.04 7.01
C LYS A 111 -8.68 16.61 5.80
N LYS A 112 -8.63 15.87 4.70
CA LYS A 112 -9.42 16.17 3.50
C LYS A 112 -10.81 15.55 3.59
N GLU A 113 -11.73 16.09 2.80
CA GLU A 113 -13.04 15.49 2.62
C GLU A 113 -12.93 14.09 2.04
N LYS A 114 -13.89 13.23 2.40
CA LYS A 114 -13.93 11.85 1.94
C LYS A 114 -14.08 11.84 0.41
N ASN A 115 -13.27 11.04 -0.27
CA ASN A 115 -13.45 10.71 -1.67
C ASN A 115 -14.20 9.38 -1.80
N ASN A 116 -14.73 9.10 -3.00
CA ASN A 116 -15.45 7.86 -3.28
C ASN A 116 -14.50 6.70 -3.66
N GLU A 117 -13.21 6.84 -3.41
CA GLU A 117 -12.21 5.84 -3.76
C GLU A 117 -11.92 4.92 -2.57
N ILE A 118 -11.79 3.63 -2.89
CA ILE A 118 -11.45 2.58 -1.93
C ILE A 118 -10.02 2.14 -2.23
N VAL A 119 -9.18 2.09 -1.21
CA VAL A 119 -7.82 1.56 -1.31
C VAL A 119 -7.69 0.33 -0.43
N LEU A 120 -7.31 -0.79 -1.04
CA LEU A 120 -6.89 -1.98 -0.31
C LEU A 120 -5.37 -1.97 -0.14
N ILE A 121 -4.90 -2.14 1.09
CA ILE A 121 -3.49 -2.30 1.42
C ILE A 121 -3.29 -3.73 1.90
N GLU A 122 -2.51 -4.49 1.15
CA GLU A 122 -2.15 -5.85 1.53
C GLU A 122 -0.94 -5.84 2.47
N SER A 123 -1.12 -6.27 3.72
CA SER A 123 -0.05 -6.38 4.72
C SER A 123 -0.48 -7.27 5.90
N PRO A 124 0.42 -8.08 6.50
CA PRO A 124 1.82 -8.26 6.14
C PRO A 124 2.15 -9.48 5.28
N GLY A 125 1.18 -10.38 5.05
CA GLY A 125 1.35 -11.60 4.25
C GLY A 125 2.30 -12.63 4.85
N PRO A 126 2.10 -13.10 6.10
CA PRO A 126 3.04 -13.99 6.75
C PRO A 126 2.85 -15.46 6.32
N ASN A 127 3.90 -16.25 6.49
CA ASN A 127 3.84 -17.71 6.35
C ASN A 127 3.76 -18.35 7.73
N THR A 128 2.84 -19.30 7.92
CA THR A 128 2.58 -19.91 9.23
C THR A 128 3.65 -20.89 9.71
N ASN A 129 4.63 -21.22 8.87
CA ASN A 129 5.72 -22.12 9.23
C ASN A 129 6.84 -21.45 10.05
N LYS A 130 6.84 -20.12 10.19
CA LYS A 130 7.91 -19.35 10.85
C LYS A 130 7.33 -18.20 11.69
N PRO A 131 8.02 -17.78 12.76
CA PRO A 131 7.62 -16.60 13.52
C PRO A 131 7.78 -15.32 12.69
N LEU A 132 7.03 -14.28 13.08
CA LEU A 132 7.24 -12.94 12.52
C LEU A 132 8.66 -12.44 12.86
N HIS A 133 9.23 -11.68 11.94
CA HIS A 133 10.61 -11.17 12.01
C HIS A 133 10.67 -9.73 11.53
N LEU A 134 11.84 -9.09 11.59
CA LEU A 134 12.01 -7.67 11.26
C LEU A 134 11.49 -7.29 9.86
N GLY A 135 11.68 -8.17 8.87
CA GLY A 135 11.06 -8.01 7.55
C GLY A 135 9.53 -7.87 7.56
N HIS A 136 8.82 -8.64 8.40
CA HIS A 136 7.37 -8.48 8.58
C HIS A 136 7.05 -7.18 9.32
N LEU A 137 7.83 -6.81 10.34
CA LEU A 137 7.65 -5.53 11.04
C LEU A 137 7.72 -4.35 10.08
N ARG A 138 8.68 -4.35 9.15
CA ARG A 138 8.77 -3.32 8.10
C ARG A 138 7.47 -3.24 7.29
N ASN A 139 6.91 -4.37 6.86
CA ASN A 139 5.69 -4.40 6.05
C ASN A 139 4.46 -3.91 6.83
N ILE A 140 4.34 -4.32 8.10
CA ILE A 140 3.29 -3.87 9.02
C ILE A 140 3.33 -2.34 9.15
N LEU A 141 4.50 -1.78 9.49
CA LEU A 141 4.65 -0.35 9.73
C LEU A 141 4.43 0.49 8.46
N LEU A 142 4.92 0.03 7.31
CA LEU A 142 4.69 0.71 6.03
C LEU A 142 3.20 0.69 5.65
N GLY A 143 2.55 -0.48 5.79
CA GLY A 143 1.12 -0.63 5.51
C GLY A 143 0.27 0.28 6.38
N GLN A 144 0.55 0.34 7.69
CA GLN A 144 -0.18 1.20 8.62
C GLN A 144 0.08 2.69 8.39
N CYS A 145 1.32 3.08 8.09
CA CYS A 145 1.66 4.45 7.74
C CYS A 145 0.90 4.92 6.48
N LEU A 146 0.93 4.10 5.42
CA LEU A 146 0.21 4.39 4.19
C LEU A 146 -1.30 4.46 4.43
N ALA A 147 -1.85 3.54 5.22
CA ALA A 147 -3.26 3.55 5.57
C ALA A 147 -3.67 4.85 6.27
N ASN A 148 -2.88 5.30 7.24
CA ASN A 148 -3.15 6.53 7.98
C ASN A 148 -3.07 7.78 7.08
N ILE A 149 -2.06 7.86 6.21
CA ILE A 149 -1.89 8.95 5.24
C ILE A 149 -3.05 8.98 4.24
N LEU A 150 -3.50 7.83 3.76
CA LEU A 150 -4.62 7.76 2.82
C LEU A 150 -5.96 8.10 3.50
N LYS A 151 -6.20 7.61 4.72
CA LYS A 151 -7.40 7.94 5.50
C LYS A 151 -7.50 9.45 5.76
N ILE A 152 -6.40 10.12 6.14
CA ILE A 152 -6.41 11.58 6.34
C ILE A 152 -6.61 12.36 5.02
N ASN A 153 -6.26 11.76 3.87
CA ASN A 153 -6.50 12.31 2.54
C ASN A 153 -7.89 11.97 1.96
N GLY A 154 -8.78 11.39 2.77
CA GLY A 154 -10.19 11.17 2.40
C GLY A 154 -10.50 9.81 1.79
N TYR A 155 -9.52 8.92 1.63
CA TYR A 155 -9.76 7.58 1.07
C TYR A 155 -10.44 6.66 2.08
N THR A 156 -11.29 5.75 1.59
CA THR A 156 -11.71 4.59 2.38
C THR A 156 -10.62 3.52 2.27
N VAL A 157 -9.96 3.19 3.37
CA VAL A 157 -8.81 2.27 3.34
C VAL A 157 -9.08 1.02 4.15
N PHE A 158 -8.84 -0.13 3.54
CA PHE A 158 -8.87 -1.44 4.19
C PHE A 158 -7.48 -2.07 4.18
N ILE A 159 -6.98 -2.46 5.35
CA ILE A 159 -5.79 -3.29 5.49
C ILE A 159 -6.25 -4.75 5.43
N VAL A 160 -5.77 -5.48 4.44
CA VAL A 160 -6.07 -6.90 4.27
C VAL A 160 -4.80 -7.73 4.43
N ASN A 161 -4.92 -8.89 5.05
CA ASN A 161 -3.81 -9.82 5.22
C ASN A 161 -4.09 -11.11 4.44
N ILE A 162 -3.12 -11.59 3.68
CA ILE A 162 -3.18 -12.90 3.01
C ILE A 162 -2.20 -13.82 3.70
N VAL A 163 -2.71 -14.68 4.57
CA VAL A 163 -1.89 -15.65 5.29
C VAL A 163 -1.57 -16.81 4.36
N ASN A 164 -0.27 -17.10 4.23
CA ASN A 164 0.19 -18.33 3.63
C ASN A 164 0.19 -19.43 4.69
N ASP A 165 -0.91 -20.17 4.72
CA ASP A 165 -1.19 -21.23 5.68
C ASP A 165 -1.02 -22.64 5.11
N ARG A 166 -0.54 -22.79 3.87
CA ARG A 166 -0.46 -24.08 3.16
C ARG A 166 0.86 -24.30 2.44
N GLY A 167 1.04 -25.52 1.94
CA GLY A 167 2.17 -25.89 1.09
C GLY A 167 3.34 -26.51 1.85
N VAL A 168 4.43 -26.74 1.13
CA VAL A 168 5.58 -27.54 1.59
C VAL A 168 6.15 -27.02 2.92
N HIS A 169 6.17 -25.71 3.13
CA HIS A 169 6.82 -25.13 4.30
C HIS A 169 6.09 -25.46 5.63
N ILE A 170 4.76 -25.44 5.67
CA ILE A 170 4.03 -25.83 6.88
C ILE A 170 4.07 -27.35 7.07
N CYS A 171 4.06 -28.13 5.99
CA CYS A 171 4.26 -29.59 6.05
C CYS A 171 5.60 -29.95 6.72
N LYS A 172 6.67 -29.18 6.47
CA LYS A 172 7.97 -29.38 7.15
C LYS A 172 7.83 -29.30 8.67
N SER A 173 7.18 -28.25 9.17
CA SER A 173 6.90 -28.11 10.61
C SER A 173 5.99 -29.22 11.14
N MET A 174 4.96 -29.60 10.38
CA MET A 174 4.02 -30.66 10.75
C MET A 174 4.71 -32.02 10.88
N LEU A 175 5.53 -32.42 9.89
CA LEU A 175 6.24 -33.70 9.90
C LEU A 175 7.23 -33.79 11.08
N ALA A 176 8.00 -32.73 11.31
CA ALA A 176 8.90 -32.68 12.45
C ALA A 176 8.13 -32.73 13.79
N TYR A 177 6.97 -32.09 13.90
CA TYR A 177 6.12 -32.19 15.09
C TYR A 177 5.55 -33.60 15.26
N GLN A 178 5.12 -34.25 14.18
CA GLN A 178 4.60 -35.61 14.23
C GLN A 178 5.65 -36.62 14.70
N LYS A 179 6.91 -36.48 14.26
CA LYS A 179 8.01 -37.39 14.64
C LYS A 179 8.64 -37.06 16.00
N LEU A 180 8.77 -35.78 16.35
CA LEU A 180 9.57 -35.31 17.49
C LEU A 180 8.77 -34.55 18.55
N GLY A 181 7.48 -34.36 18.34
CA GLY A 181 6.63 -33.50 19.16
C GLY A 181 6.23 -34.10 20.49
N ASN A 182 6.01 -35.41 20.59
CA ASN A 182 5.69 -36.11 21.84
C ASN A 182 4.60 -35.42 22.69
N ASN A 183 3.52 -34.93 22.06
CA ASN A 183 2.43 -34.15 22.68
C ASN A 183 2.85 -32.80 23.30
N ASP A 184 4.03 -32.27 22.97
CA ASP A 184 4.48 -30.91 23.30
C ASP A 184 3.49 -29.87 22.73
N SER A 185 3.44 -28.70 23.36
CA SER A 185 2.60 -27.57 22.97
C SER A 185 3.29 -26.25 23.34
N PRO A 186 2.86 -25.10 22.79
CA PRO A 186 3.36 -23.80 23.20
C PRO A 186 3.31 -23.59 24.72
N GLU A 187 2.23 -24.02 25.36
CA GLU A 187 2.00 -23.91 26.81
C GLU A 187 2.98 -24.77 27.61
N VAL A 188 3.20 -26.03 27.19
CA VAL A 188 4.13 -26.97 27.85
C VAL A 188 5.57 -26.50 27.69
N SER A 189 5.95 -26.04 26.50
CA SER A 189 7.30 -25.54 26.20
C SER A 189 7.57 -24.13 26.75
N GLY A 190 6.54 -23.39 27.19
CA GLY A 190 6.68 -21.97 27.57
C GLY A 190 7.13 -21.07 26.42
N LEU A 191 6.90 -21.48 25.17
CA LEU A 191 7.30 -20.75 23.97
C LEU A 191 6.11 -19.98 23.40
N LYS A 192 6.38 -18.80 22.83
CA LYS A 192 5.39 -18.08 22.04
C LYS A 192 4.85 -19.00 20.92
N PRO A 193 3.53 -19.07 20.67
CA PRO A 193 2.95 -20.07 19.76
C PRO A 193 3.54 -20.14 18.35
N ASP A 194 3.84 -19.02 17.68
CA ASP A 194 4.50 -19.01 16.37
C ASP A 194 6.00 -19.38 16.44
N HIS A 195 6.68 -19.05 17.54
CA HIS A 195 8.05 -19.52 17.79
C HIS A 195 8.08 -21.03 18.04
N PHE A 196 7.04 -21.58 18.68
CA PHE A 196 6.88 -23.03 18.84
C PHE A 196 6.76 -23.72 17.48
N VAL A 197 5.93 -23.22 16.57
CA VAL A 197 5.85 -23.75 15.20
C VAL A 197 7.19 -23.61 14.47
N GLY A 198 7.86 -22.46 14.62
CA GLY A 198 9.19 -22.23 14.06
C GLY A 198 10.28 -23.17 14.58
N LYS A 199 10.22 -23.57 15.86
CA LYS A 199 11.12 -24.60 16.45
C LYS A 199 11.05 -25.90 15.66
N TYR A 200 9.86 -26.36 15.29
CA TYR A 200 9.70 -27.58 14.49
C TYR A 200 10.13 -27.41 13.04
N TYR A 201 10.02 -26.22 12.47
CA TYR A 201 10.63 -25.92 11.17
C TYR A 201 12.15 -26.07 11.20
N VAL A 202 12.81 -25.60 12.26
CA VAL A 202 14.27 -25.77 12.45
C VAL A 202 14.62 -27.23 12.65
N LYS A 203 13.87 -27.96 13.50
CA LYS A 203 14.07 -29.41 13.70
C LYS A 203 13.91 -30.21 12.40
N TYR A 204 13.00 -29.83 11.51
CA TYR A 204 12.90 -30.46 10.19
C TYR A 204 14.20 -30.32 9.40
N SER A 205 14.82 -29.13 9.38
CA SER A 205 16.09 -28.91 8.68
C SER A 205 17.25 -29.75 9.25
N GLU A 206 17.16 -30.18 10.51
CA GLU A 206 18.10 -31.11 11.12
C GLU A 206 17.79 -32.56 10.72
N LEU A 207 16.51 -32.95 10.72
CA LEU A 207 16.05 -34.26 10.25
C LEU A 207 16.42 -34.50 8.78
N GLU A 208 16.20 -33.52 7.91
CA GLU A 208 16.50 -33.59 6.48
C GLU A 208 17.99 -33.86 6.20
N LYS A 209 18.89 -33.37 7.08
CA LYS A 209 20.33 -33.64 6.96
C LYS A 209 20.70 -35.07 7.36
N SER A 210 20.00 -35.63 8.34
CA SER A 210 20.25 -36.98 8.85
C SER A 210 19.54 -38.07 8.04
N ASP A 211 18.38 -37.75 7.47
CA ASP A 211 17.51 -38.66 6.77
C ASP A 211 16.88 -37.93 5.56
N PRO A 212 17.48 -38.06 4.36
CA PRO A 212 16.94 -37.45 3.14
C PRO A 212 15.57 -38.02 2.72
N SER A 213 15.14 -39.17 3.24
CA SER A 213 13.86 -39.79 2.84
C SER A 213 12.64 -38.97 3.30
N VAL A 214 12.83 -38.08 4.28
CA VAL A 214 11.77 -37.18 4.77
C VAL A 214 11.25 -36.23 3.69
N GLU A 215 12.01 -35.98 2.61
CA GLU A 215 11.51 -35.16 1.49
C GLU A 215 10.32 -35.83 0.79
N GLU A 216 10.35 -37.15 0.61
CA GLU A 216 9.23 -37.88 0.00
C GLU A 216 8.04 -37.94 0.96
N GLU A 217 8.28 -38.05 2.28
CA GLU A 217 7.22 -37.96 3.29
C GLU A 217 6.50 -36.60 3.25
N ILE A 218 7.23 -35.51 3.00
CA ILE A 218 6.62 -34.18 2.82
C ILE A 218 5.74 -34.13 1.56
N ARG A 219 6.19 -34.71 0.45
CA ARG A 219 5.39 -34.79 -0.78
C ARG A 219 4.13 -35.61 -0.57
N GLU A 220 4.23 -36.75 0.14
CA GLU A 220 3.08 -37.57 0.50
C GLU A 220 2.11 -36.81 1.43
N MET A 221 2.63 -36.13 2.46
CA MET A 221 1.81 -35.31 3.37
C MET A 221 1.08 -34.19 2.63
N LEU A 222 1.73 -33.53 1.67
CA LEU A 222 1.08 -32.51 0.85
C LEU A 222 -0.04 -33.11 -0.02
N ARG A 223 0.18 -34.28 -0.63
CA ARG A 223 -0.87 -34.99 -1.39
C ARG A 223 -2.05 -35.37 -0.48
N LYS A 224 -1.79 -35.87 0.72
CA LYS A 224 -2.84 -36.19 1.72
C LYS A 224 -3.62 -34.95 2.14
N TRP A 225 -2.93 -33.82 2.34
CA TRP A 225 -3.58 -32.53 2.63
C TRP A 225 -4.50 -32.09 1.49
N GLU A 226 -4.06 -32.19 0.24
CA GLU A 226 -4.89 -31.86 -0.94
C GLU A 226 -6.06 -32.83 -1.13
N ALA A 227 -5.90 -34.09 -0.70
CA ALA A 227 -6.95 -35.11 -0.72
C ALA A 227 -7.94 -35.01 0.47
N ASN A 228 -7.82 -34.00 1.33
CA ASN A 228 -8.61 -33.81 2.55
C ASN A 228 -8.51 -34.97 3.56
N ASP A 229 -7.34 -35.59 3.69
CA ASP A 229 -7.07 -36.57 4.74
C ASP A 229 -7.29 -35.94 6.14
N GLU A 230 -8.14 -36.57 6.96
CA GLU A 230 -8.58 -35.98 8.24
C GLU A 230 -7.44 -35.82 9.24
N GLU A 231 -6.51 -36.77 9.31
CA GLU A 231 -5.39 -36.71 10.26
C GLU A 231 -4.45 -35.56 9.91
N VAL A 232 -4.09 -35.44 8.63
CA VAL A 232 -3.23 -34.37 8.13
C VAL A 232 -3.92 -33.01 8.27
N LEU A 233 -5.22 -32.90 7.97
CA LEU A 233 -5.97 -31.66 8.14
C LEU A 233 -6.09 -31.23 9.61
N ASN A 234 -6.28 -32.18 10.54
CA ASN A 234 -6.34 -31.87 11.96
C ASN A 234 -5.00 -31.37 12.49
N LEU A 235 -3.89 -32.01 12.09
CA LEU A 235 -2.55 -31.54 12.42
C LEU A 235 -2.28 -30.15 11.81
N TRP A 236 -2.67 -29.94 10.55
CA TRP A 236 -2.53 -28.68 9.85
C TRP A 236 -3.28 -27.55 10.55
N ARG A 237 -4.56 -27.75 10.92
CA ARG A 237 -5.36 -26.76 11.68
C ARG A 237 -4.71 -26.43 13.00
N LYS A 238 -4.24 -27.44 13.73
CA LYS A 238 -3.59 -27.29 15.03
C LYS A 238 -2.32 -26.43 14.92
N MET A 239 -1.42 -26.76 13.98
CA MET A 239 -0.17 -26.03 13.77
C MET A 239 -0.40 -24.59 13.29
N ASN A 240 -1.34 -24.38 12.35
CA ASN A 240 -1.67 -23.04 11.88
C ASN A 240 -2.30 -22.18 12.97
N ASN A 241 -3.16 -22.75 13.82
CA ASN A 241 -3.75 -22.00 14.93
C ASN A 241 -2.67 -21.47 15.88
N TRP A 242 -1.67 -22.29 16.22
CA TRP A 242 -0.53 -21.83 17.02
C TRP A 242 0.26 -20.72 16.32
N ALA A 243 0.54 -20.85 15.03
CA ALA A 243 1.22 -19.78 14.30
C ALA A 243 0.42 -18.46 14.33
N LEU A 244 -0.88 -18.52 14.05
CA LEU A 244 -1.77 -17.36 14.04
C LEU A 244 -1.90 -16.70 15.41
N GLN A 245 -2.03 -17.49 16.49
CA GLN A 245 -2.05 -16.97 17.85
C GLN A 245 -0.79 -16.15 18.17
N GLY A 246 0.39 -16.68 17.80
CA GLY A 246 1.63 -15.94 17.94
C GLY A 246 1.66 -14.66 17.10
N PHE A 247 1.13 -14.67 15.88
CA PHE A 247 1.04 -13.48 15.05
C PHE A 247 0.14 -12.41 15.68
N TYR A 248 -1.03 -12.81 16.20
CA TYR A 248 -1.98 -11.90 16.85
C TYR A 248 -1.42 -11.27 18.12
N GLU A 249 -0.61 -11.99 18.90
CA GLU A 249 0.12 -11.38 20.02
C GLU A 249 1.02 -10.23 19.57
N THR A 250 1.71 -10.41 18.43
CA THR A 250 2.56 -9.36 17.86
C THR A 250 1.72 -8.21 17.30
N TYR A 251 0.65 -8.48 16.55
CA TYR A 251 -0.22 -7.43 16.00
C TYR A 251 -0.85 -6.59 17.10
N LYS A 252 -1.31 -7.22 18.19
CA LYS A 252 -1.84 -6.53 19.36
C LYS A 252 -0.81 -5.62 20.03
N LYS A 253 0.45 -6.06 20.15
CA LYS A 253 1.54 -5.24 20.71
C LYS A 253 1.87 -4.01 19.85
N LEU A 254 1.62 -4.10 18.53
CA LEU A 254 1.89 -3.03 17.58
C LEU A 254 0.67 -2.12 17.33
N ASP A 255 -0.48 -2.40 17.97
CA ASP A 255 -1.76 -1.77 17.63
C ASP A 255 -2.06 -1.83 16.12
N PHE A 256 -1.70 -2.97 15.50
CA PHE A 256 -1.90 -3.20 14.08
C PHE A 256 -3.26 -3.83 13.83
N ILE A 257 -4.14 -3.08 13.17
CA ILE A 257 -5.52 -3.48 12.89
C ILE A 257 -5.60 -3.99 11.45
N ILE A 258 -6.02 -5.23 11.30
CA ILE A 258 -6.33 -5.85 10.01
C ILE A 258 -7.85 -5.85 9.85
N ASP A 259 -8.35 -5.30 8.75
CA ASP A 259 -9.78 -5.24 8.47
C ASP A 259 -10.31 -6.58 7.96
N LYS A 260 -9.49 -7.32 7.20
CA LYS A 260 -9.86 -8.65 6.69
C LYS A 260 -8.66 -9.56 6.50
N GLU A 261 -8.78 -10.80 6.97
CA GLU A 261 -7.84 -11.87 6.70
C GLU A 261 -8.38 -12.82 5.63
N TYR A 262 -7.46 -13.27 4.79
CA TYR A 262 -7.63 -14.24 3.73
C TYR A 262 -6.59 -15.33 3.91
N TYR A 263 -6.95 -16.57 3.60
CA TYR A 263 -6.07 -17.72 3.74
C TYR A 263 -5.84 -18.35 2.36
N GLU A 264 -4.58 -18.61 2.02
CA GLU A 264 -4.23 -19.22 0.74
C GLU A 264 -4.93 -20.58 0.55
N SER A 265 -5.14 -21.32 1.64
CA SER A 265 -5.89 -22.59 1.67
C SER A 265 -7.35 -22.46 1.20
N GLU A 266 -7.99 -21.31 1.38
CA GLU A 266 -9.38 -21.06 0.96
C GLU A 266 -9.50 -20.54 -0.48
N ILE A 267 -8.39 -20.05 -1.03
CA ILE A 267 -8.37 -19.25 -2.26
C ILE A 267 -7.88 -20.04 -3.46
N TYR A 268 -6.87 -20.90 -3.28
CA TYR A 268 -6.16 -21.51 -4.41
C TYR A 268 -7.07 -22.31 -5.34
N LEU A 269 -8.11 -22.98 -4.81
CA LEU A 269 -9.09 -23.72 -5.61
C LEU A 269 -9.86 -22.81 -6.57
N LYS A 270 -10.29 -21.65 -6.09
CA LYS A 270 -11.03 -20.66 -6.89
C LYS A 270 -10.15 -20.02 -7.96
N GLY A 271 -8.85 -19.88 -7.67
CA GLY A 271 -7.86 -19.50 -8.67
C GLY A 271 -7.76 -20.49 -9.83
N LYS A 272 -7.76 -21.80 -9.52
CA LYS A 272 -7.76 -22.85 -10.56
C LYS A 272 -9.02 -22.78 -11.44
N GLU A 273 -10.18 -22.53 -10.86
CA GLU A 273 -11.44 -22.36 -11.61
C GLU A 273 -11.34 -21.23 -12.63
N ILE A 274 -10.86 -20.05 -12.23
CA ILE A 274 -10.67 -18.90 -13.12
C ILE A 274 -9.68 -19.21 -14.24
N ILE A 275 -8.57 -19.88 -13.94
CA ILE A 275 -7.57 -20.26 -14.94
C ILE A 275 -8.17 -21.23 -15.96
N ASN A 276 -8.90 -22.24 -15.51
CA ASN A 276 -9.54 -23.21 -16.40
C ASN A 276 -10.60 -22.56 -17.29
N GLU A 277 -11.36 -21.59 -16.78
CA GLU A 277 -12.27 -20.79 -17.59
C GLU A 277 -11.54 -19.93 -18.62
N GLY A 278 -10.44 -19.29 -18.22
CA GLY A 278 -9.61 -18.49 -19.13
C GLY A 278 -8.98 -19.33 -20.25
N LEU A 279 -8.57 -20.56 -19.93
CA LEU A 279 -8.10 -21.54 -20.92
C LEU A 279 -9.21 -21.89 -21.91
N LYS A 280 -10.42 -22.21 -21.43
CA LYS A 280 -11.59 -22.50 -22.29
C LYS A 280 -11.97 -21.31 -23.20
N LYS A 281 -11.77 -20.08 -22.73
CA LYS A 281 -12.00 -18.84 -23.48
C LYS A 281 -10.86 -18.48 -24.44
N GLY A 282 -9.78 -19.27 -24.48
CA GLY A 282 -8.61 -19.00 -25.33
C GLY A 282 -7.72 -17.85 -24.87
N LEU A 283 -7.89 -17.38 -23.62
CA LEU A 283 -7.07 -16.32 -23.02
C LEU A 283 -5.72 -16.84 -22.52
N PHE A 284 -5.68 -18.11 -22.13
CA PHE A 284 -4.49 -18.82 -21.68
C PHE A 284 -4.15 -19.96 -22.65
N LYS A 285 -2.90 -20.41 -22.62
CA LYS A 285 -2.40 -21.50 -23.47
C LYS A 285 -1.85 -22.61 -22.59
N GLU A 286 -1.72 -23.80 -23.15
CA GLU A 286 -1.06 -24.92 -22.48
C GLU A 286 0.28 -25.23 -23.17
N ASP A 287 1.31 -25.54 -22.39
CA ASP A 287 2.62 -25.98 -22.85
C ASP A 287 3.17 -27.12 -21.99
N GLU A 288 4.45 -27.46 -22.17
CA GLU A 288 5.13 -28.54 -21.44
C GLU A 288 5.14 -28.35 -19.91
N THR A 289 5.01 -27.11 -19.45
CA THR A 289 5.04 -26.73 -18.04
C THR A 289 3.65 -26.67 -17.39
N GLY A 290 2.58 -26.54 -18.19
CA GLY A 290 1.19 -26.49 -17.76
C GLY A 290 0.41 -25.37 -18.46
N ILE A 291 -0.53 -24.75 -17.75
CA ILE A 291 -1.30 -23.60 -18.27
C ILE A 291 -0.48 -22.32 -18.06
N ILE A 292 -0.29 -21.54 -19.12
CA ILE A 292 0.50 -20.32 -19.16
C ILE A 292 -0.28 -19.12 -19.70
N VAL A 293 0.20 -17.92 -19.36
CA VAL A 293 -0.14 -16.68 -20.05
C VAL A 293 1.11 -16.12 -20.75
N ASP A 294 0.94 -15.72 -22.00
CA ASP A 294 2.01 -15.13 -22.81
C ASP A 294 1.96 -13.60 -22.71
N LEU A 295 2.95 -13.03 -22.02
CA LEU A 295 3.09 -11.60 -21.81
C LEU A 295 4.36 -11.05 -22.50
N GLU A 296 4.85 -11.72 -23.55
CA GLU A 296 6.03 -11.27 -24.31
C GLU A 296 5.83 -9.86 -24.91
N HIS A 297 4.60 -9.56 -25.36
CA HIS A 297 4.24 -8.22 -25.85
C HIS A 297 4.39 -7.10 -24.80
N LEU A 298 4.44 -7.45 -23.51
CA LEU A 298 4.72 -6.52 -22.39
C LEU A 298 6.15 -6.63 -21.87
N GLY A 299 7.00 -7.47 -22.49
CA GLY A 299 8.36 -7.74 -22.03
C GLY A 299 8.44 -8.59 -20.75
N LEU A 300 7.36 -9.27 -20.35
CA LEU A 300 7.28 -10.06 -19.11
C LEU A 300 7.47 -11.58 -19.32
N GLY A 301 7.57 -12.01 -20.58
CA GLY A 301 7.74 -13.41 -20.98
C GLY A 301 6.49 -14.26 -20.72
N LYS A 302 6.68 -15.57 -20.70
CA LYS A 302 5.61 -16.54 -20.39
C LYS A 302 5.56 -16.82 -18.90
N LYS A 303 4.35 -16.83 -18.32
CA LYS A 303 4.14 -17.10 -16.90
C LYS A 303 3.24 -18.32 -16.73
N VAL A 304 3.72 -19.29 -15.94
CA VAL A 304 2.94 -20.47 -15.55
C VAL A 304 1.87 -20.05 -14.56
N LEU A 305 0.61 -20.30 -14.91
CA LEU A 305 -0.56 -20.06 -14.09
C LEU A 305 -0.97 -21.31 -13.30
N LEU A 306 -0.80 -22.50 -13.89
CA LEU A 306 -1.05 -23.79 -13.28
C LEU A 306 -0.02 -24.79 -13.81
N ARG A 307 0.58 -25.62 -12.96
CA ARG A 307 1.54 -26.63 -13.42
C ARG A 307 0.83 -27.77 -14.14
N LYS A 308 1.58 -28.51 -14.96
CA LYS A 308 1.11 -29.70 -15.71
C LYS A 308 0.52 -30.81 -14.82
N ASP A 309 1.01 -30.93 -13.58
CA ASP A 309 0.48 -31.87 -12.58
C ASP A 309 -0.80 -31.35 -11.88
N GLY A 310 -1.33 -30.19 -12.31
CA GLY A 310 -2.51 -29.56 -11.75
C GLY A 310 -2.26 -28.82 -10.43
N THR A 311 -1.01 -28.76 -9.94
CA THR A 311 -0.67 -28.03 -8.71
C THR A 311 -0.67 -26.52 -8.94
N SER A 312 -1.18 -25.77 -7.96
CA SER A 312 -1.20 -24.31 -8.00
C SER A 312 0.17 -23.70 -7.68
N VAL A 313 0.38 -22.50 -8.22
CA VAL A 313 1.50 -21.60 -7.94
C VAL A 313 0.96 -20.31 -7.31
N TYR A 314 1.85 -19.44 -6.82
CA TYR A 314 1.44 -18.17 -6.19
C TYR A 314 0.52 -17.33 -7.08
N ILE A 315 0.83 -17.20 -8.37
CA ILE A 315 0.00 -16.44 -9.31
C ILE A 315 -1.42 -17.03 -9.48
N THR A 316 -1.62 -18.32 -9.22
CA THR A 316 -2.96 -18.93 -9.21
C THR A 316 -3.85 -18.28 -8.17
N GLN A 317 -3.31 -18.06 -6.98
CA GLN A 317 -4.03 -17.47 -5.85
C GLN A 317 -4.24 -15.97 -6.07
N ASP A 318 -3.20 -15.28 -6.57
CA ASP A 318 -3.23 -13.85 -6.84
C ASP A 318 -4.30 -13.48 -7.87
N ILE A 319 -4.50 -14.31 -8.90
CA ILE A 319 -5.55 -14.09 -9.91
C ILE A 319 -6.94 -14.08 -9.28
N TYR A 320 -7.24 -15.00 -8.37
CA TYR A 320 -8.55 -15.01 -7.70
C TYR A 320 -8.75 -13.76 -6.85
N LEU A 321 -7.73 -13.36 -6.11
CA LEU A 321 -7.80 -12.18 -5.27
C LEU A 321 -7.94 -10.91 -6.10
N ALA A 322 -7.22 -10.79 -7.21
CA ALA A 322 -7.36 -9.69 -8.14
C ALA A 322 -8.76 -9.61 -8.75
N PHE A 323 -9.39 -10.76 -9.05
CA PHE A 323 -10.74 -10.81 -9.60
C PHE A 323 -11.83 -10.45 -8.56
N LYS A 324 -11.60 -10.75 -7.27
CA LYS A 324 -12.57 -10.49 -6.19
C LYS A 324 -12.52 -9.04 -5.68
N ARG A 325 -11.40 -8.35 -5.87
CA ARG A 325 -11.11 -7.01 -5.31
C ARG A 325 -12.06 -5.92 -5.79
#